data_AF-T0ZKR2-F1
#
_entry.id   AF-T0ZKR2-F1
#
_cell.length_a   1.000
_cell.length_b   1.000
_cell.length_c   1.000
_cell.angle_alpha   90.00
_cell.angle_beta   90.00
_cell.angle_gamma   90.00
#
_symmetry.space_group_name_H-M   'P 1'
#
loop_
_entity.id
_entity.type
_entity.pdbx_description
1 polymer ?
#
loop_
_entity_poly.entity_id
_entity_poly.type
_entity_poly.pdbx_seq_one_letter_code
_entity_poly.pdbx_strand_id
1 'polypeptide(L)'
;MMGASNSRFDLSRFGAEVFRASPRQSDLMIVAGRVSQKMGPVLRQIYDQMPDPKWVISMGACASCGGIFNNYAIIQGVDKVVPVDVYIPGCPPRPEGLLDAVIKLQKKIAATPVRGVRE
;
A
#
# COMPACT_ATOMS: atom_id res chain seq x y z
N MET A 1 0.67 5.07 9.26
CA MET A 1 -0.16 5.90 8.38
C MET A 1 -0.48 7.23 9.03
N MET A 2 -1.42 7.33 9.99
CA MET A 2 -1.76 8.62 10.63
C MET A 2 -0.56 9.35 11.26
N GLY A 3 0.35 8.62 11.91
CA GLY A 3 1.58 9.23 12.43
C GLY A 3 2.49 9.85 11.36
N ALA A 4 2.42 9.39 10.11
CA ALA A 4 3.18 9.96 8.99
C ALA A 4 2.47 11.16 8.34
N SER A 5 1.16 11.33 8.52
CA SER A 5 0.43 12.52 8.05
C SER A 5 0.49 13.69 9.03
N ASN A 6 0.90 13.45 10.28
CA ASN A 6 1.04 14.51 11.28
C ASN A 6 2.17 15.48 10.92
N SER A 7 2.07 16.72 11.42
CA SER A 7 2.99 17.85 11.15
C SER A 7 4.48 17.55 11.31
N ARG A 8 4.86 16.58 12.15
CA ARG A 8 6.26 16.21 12.37
C ARG A 8 6.90 15.54 11.14
N PHE A 9 6.12 14.75 10.40
CA PHE A 9 6.60 13.93 9.27
C PHE A 9 6.00 14.40 7.94
N ASP A 10 4.76 14.90 8.00
CA ASP A 10 4.10 15.68 6.98
C ASP A 10 4.26 15.15 5.55
N LEU A 11 3.50 14.08 5.26
CA LEU A 11 3.45 13.44 3.94
C LEU A 11 3.06 14.43 2.81
N SER A 12 2.44 15.57 3.15
CA SER A 12 2.03 16.57 2.16
C SER A 12 3.20 17.18 1.39
N ARG A 13 4.36 17.31 2.04
CA ARG A 13 5.59 17.87 1.43
C ARG A 13 6.05 17.10 0.20
N PHE A 14 5.66 15.83 0.08
CA PHE A 14 6.04 14.95 -1.01
C PHE A 14 4.93 14.80 -2.06
N GLY A 15 3.91 15.67 -2.03
CA GLY A 15 2.77 15.62 -2.96
C GLY A 15 1.78 14.49 -2.68
N ALA A 16 1.87 13.85 -1.50
CA ALA A 16 1.01 12.75 -1.07
C ALA A 16 0.11 13.19 0.12
N GLU A 17 -0.46 14.39 0.00
CA GLU A 17 -1.23 15.06 1.06
C GLU A 17 -2.67 14.56 1.20
N VAL A 18 -3.29 14.14 0.09
CA VAL A 18 -4.72 13.87 0.07
C VAL A 18 -5.01 12.38 0.23
N PHE A 19 -5.42 12.00 1.43
CA PHE A 19 -6.04 10.69 1.66
C PHE A 19 -7.49 10.72 1.16
N ARG A 20 -7.69 10.32 -0.10
CA ARG A 20 -9.04 10.09 -0.66
C ARG A 20 -9.54 8.72 -0.25
N ALA A 21 -10.77 8.65 0.25
CA ALA A 21 -11.45 7.39 0.53
C ALA A 21 -11.99 6.71 -0.75
N SER A 22 -12.16 7.48 -1.82
CA SER A 22 -12.66 7.01 -3.11
C SER A 22 -11.54 6.33 -3.91
N PRO A 23 -11.63 5.02 -4.20
CA PRO A 23 -10.61 4.32 -4.98
C PRO A 23 -10.51 4.84 -6.43
N ARG A 24 -11.61 5.37 -6.97
CA ARG A 24 -11.67 5.93 -8.33
C ARG A 24 -10.87 7.23 -8.52
N GLN A 25 -10.45 7.87 -7.43
CA GLN A 25 -9.68 9.13 -7.46
C GLN A 25 -8.30 8.96 -6.82
N SER A 26 -7.91 7.72 -6.48
CA SER A 26 -6.63 7.42 -5.86
C SER A 26 -5.78 6.60 -6.81
N ASP A 27 -4.51 7.01 -6.97
CA ASP A 27 -3.54 6.30 -7.80
C ASP A 27 -2.71 5.29 -6.97
N LEU A 28 -2.70 5.47 -5.64
CA LEU A 28 -1.92 4.67 -4.69
C LEU A 28 -2.83 4.01 -3.65
N MET A 29 -2.75 2.69 -3.55
CA MET A 29 -3.38 1.92 -2.47
C MET A 29 -2.34 1.49 -1.43
N ILE A 30 -2.55 1.88 -0.17
CA ILE A 30 -1.71 1.46 0.95
C ILE A 30 -2.44 0.40 1.76
N VAL A 31 -1.95 -0.83 1.73
CA VAL A 31 -2.51 -1.93 2.52
C VAL A 31 -1.84 -1.94 3.89
N ALA A 32 -2.48 -1.28 4.85
CA ALA A 32 -1.97 -1.12 6.21
C ALA A 32 -2.60 -2.14 7.18
N GLY A 33 -1.85 -3.20 7.50
CA GLY A 33 -2.24 -4.19 8.50
C GLY A 33 -2.60 -5.55 7.92
N ARG A 34 -3.27 -6.37 8.73
CA ARG A 34 -3.64 -7.76 8.37
C ARG A 34 -4.85 -7.80 7.46
N VAL A 35 -4.86 -8.72 6.49
CA VAL A 35 -6.00 -8.99 5.62
C VAL A 35 -6.58 -10.36 5.96
N SER A 36 -7.85 -10.39 6.37
CA SER A 36 -8.55 -11.65 6.62
C SER A 36 -9.00 -12.31 5.32
N GLN A 37 -9.20 -13.62 5.35
CA GLN A 37 -9.74 -14.38 4.21
C GLN A 37 -11.07 -13.79 3.70
N LYS A 38 -11.92 -13.31 4.62
CA LYS A 38 -13.18 -12.64 4.29
C LYS A 38 -12.98 -11.30 3.58
N MET A 39 -11.92 -10.57 3.92
CA MET A 39 -11.60 -9.27 3.33
C MET A 39 -10.90 -9.39 1.96
N GLY A 40 -10.28 -10.53 1.67
CA GLY A 40 -9.59 -10.80 0.40
C GLY A 40 -10.36 -10.38 -0.86
N PRO A 41 -11.59 -10.88 -1.11
CA PRO A 41 -12.34 -10.52 -2.31
C PRO A 41 -12.73 -9.04 -2.36
N VAL A 42 -13.02 -8.42 -1.22
CA VAL A 42 -13.36 -6.98 -1.14
C VAL A 42 -12.16 -6.13 -1.53
N LEU A 43 -10.97 -6.49 -1.03
CA LEU A 43 -9.72 -5.80 -1.34
C LEU A 43 -9.38 -5.91 -2.84
N ARG A 44 -9.63 -7.08 -3.45
CA ARG A 44 -9.51 -7.26 -4.91
C ARG A 44 -10.46 -6.34 -5.68
N GLN A 45 -11.73 -6.28 -5.28
CA GLN A 45 -12.72 -5.41 -5.93
C GLN A 45 -12.33 -3.92 -5.84
N ILE A 46 -11.79 -3.46 -4.71
CA ILE A 46 -11.32 -2.08 -4.56
C ILE A 46 -10.17 -1.80 -5.54
N TYR A 47 -9.22 -2.73 -5.66
CA TYR A 47 -8.11 -2.59 -6.60
C TYR A 47 -8.57 -2.58 -8.07
N ASP A 48 -9.56 -3.40 -8.42
CA ASP A 48 -10.11 -3.44 -9.77
C ASP A 48 -10.89 -2.16 -10.13
N GLN A 49 -11.43 -1.43 -9.14
CA GLN A 49 -12.11 -0.15 -9.34
C GLN A 49 -11.16 1.05 -9.47
N MET A 50 -9.87 0.89 -9.18
CA MET A 50 -8.88 1.96 -9.31
C MET A 50 -8.47 2.15 -10.80
N PRO A 51 -8.37 3.41 -11.27
CA PRO A 51 -7.90 3.70 -12.62
C PRO A 51 -6.42 3.34 -12.79
N ASP A 52 -6.02 2.99 -14.01
CA ASP A 52 -4.61 2.84 -14.35
C ASP A 52 -4.01 4.21 -14.72
N PRO A 53 -2.77 4.54 -14.27
CA PRO A 53 -1.81 3.70 -13.56
C PRO A 53 -2.06 3.64 -12.03
N LYS A 54 -2.07 2.43 -11.47
CA LYS A 54 -2.21 2.18 -10.02
C LYS A 54 -1.00 1.51 -9.40
N TRP A 55 -0.75 1.83 -8.13
CA TRP A 55 0.35 1.27 -7.34
C TRP A 55 -0.11 0.78 -5.99
N VAL A 56 0.58 -0.23 -5.46
CA VAL A 56 0.25 -0.82 -4.15
C VAL A 56 1.46 -0.87 -3.23
N ILE A 57 1.28 -0.34 -2.02
CA ILE A 57 2.28 -0.44 -0.94
C ILE A 57 1.76 -1.40 0.12
N SER A 58 2.54 -2.43 0.42
CA SER A 58 2.31 -3.32 1.57
C SER A 58 2.96 -2.75 2.81
N MET A 59 2.15 -2.31 3.78
CA MET A 59 2.63 -1.67 5.01
C MET A 59 2.57 -2.64 6.19
N GLY A 60 3.75 -3.07 6.62
CA GLY A 60 3.97 -3.88 7.82
C GLY A 60 3.99 -5.39 7.57
N ALA A 61 4.55 -6.12 8.52
CA ALA A 61 4.75 -7.57 8.44
C ALA A 61 3.43 -8.34 8.24
N CYS A 62 2.34 -7.85 8.82
CA CYS A 62 1.01 -8.45 8.66
C CYS A 62 0.53 -8.44 7.20
N ALA A 63 0.79 -7.36 6.45
CA ALA A 63 0.40 -7.24 5.05
C ALA A 63 1.37 -8.01 4.14
N SER A 64 2.66 -8.03 4.47
CA SER A 64 3.68 -8.65 3.62
C SER A 64 3.71 -10.18 3.73
N CYS A 65 3.70 -10.72 4.95
CA CYS A 65 3.87 -12.16 5.17
C CYS A 65 2.91 -12.76 6.20
N GLY A 66 1.85 -12.05 6.59
CA GLY A 66 0.94 -12.46 7.68
C GLY A 66 1.47 -12.13 9.09
N GLY A 67 2.80 -11.99 9.24
CA GLY A 67 3.46 -11.52 10.46
C GLY A 67 3.15 -12.41 11.66
N ILE A 68 2.77 -11.79 12.78
CA ILE A 68 2.44 -12.52 14.02
C ILE A 68 1.14 -13.34 13.91
N PHE A 69 0.31 -13.09 12.89
CA PHE A 69 -0.99 -13.73 12.70
C PHE A 69 -0.94 -14.84 11.64
N ASN A 70 -0.05 -15.83 11.85
CA ASN A 70 -0.04 -17.04 11.03
C ASN A 70 -1.16 -18.00 11.46
N ASN A 71 -2.40 -17.71 11.07
CA ASN A 71 -3.57 -18.53 11.37
C ASN A 71 -4.48 -18.68 10.15
N TYR A 72 -5.46 -19.58 10.26
CA TYR A 72 -6.40 -19.91 9.18
C TYR A 72 -7.25 -18.72 8.70
N ALA A 73 -7.46 -17.72 9.56
CA ALA A 73 -8.35 -16.60 9.28
C ALA A 73 -7.69 -15.49 8.46
N ILE A 74 -6.34 -15.45 8.40
CA ILE A 74 -5.56 -14.39 7.77
C ILE A 74 -4.84 -14.92 6.51
N ILE A 75 -4.84 -14.11 5.47
CA ILE A 75 -4.11 -14.39 4.25
C ILE A 75 -2.61 -14.15 4.53
N GLN A 76 -1.80 -15.18 4.28
CA GLN A 76 -0.34 -15.11 4.44
C GLN A 76 0.28 -14.33 3.26
N GLY A 77 0.12 -13.00 3.30
CA GLY A 77 0.61 -12.05 2.31
C GLY A 77 -0.48 -11.48 1.40
N VAL A 78 -0.51 -10.16 1.24
CA VAL A 78 -1.43 -9.42 0.35
C VAL A 78 -1.15 -9.73 -1.13
N ASP A 79 0.07 -10.14 -1.43
CA ASP A 79 0.58 -10.47 -2.78
C ASP A 79 -0.23 -11.57 -3.47
N LYS A 80 -0.95 -12.39 -2.68
CA LYS A 80 -1.83 -13.43 -3.20
C LYS A 80 -3.12 -12.88 -3.82
N VAL A 81 -3.48 -11.64 -3.49
CA VAL A 81 -4.73 -11.00 -3.91
C VAL A 81 -4.47 -9.87 -4.89
N VAL A 82 -3.43 -9.07 -4.64
CA VAL A 82 -3.13 -7.86 -5.40
C VAL A 82 -1.62 -7.76 -5.63
N PRO A 83 -1.16 -7.33 -6.81
CA PRO A 83 0.26 -7.09 -7.04
C PRO A 83 0.77 -5.96 -6.14
N VAL A 84 1.91 -6.18 -5.48
CA VAL A 84 2.55 -5.21 -4.58
C VAL A 84 3.80 -4.61 -5.23
N ASP A 85 3.92 -3.28 -5.19
CA ASP A 85 5.06 -2.56 -5.77
C ASP A 85 6.21 -2.35 -4.80
N VAL A 86 5.89 -2.05 -3.55
CA VAL A 86 6.86 -1.71 -2.48
C VAL A 86 6.39 -2.33 -1.17
N TYR A 87 7.33 -2.96 -0.47
CA TYR A 87 7.13 -3.53 0.85
C TYR A 87 7.79 -2.66 1.91
N ILE A 88 7.08 -2.46 3.02
CA ILE A 88 7.58 -1.76 4.20
C ILE A 88 7.60 -2.74 5.36
N PRO A 89 8.79 -3.26 5.76
CA PRO A 89 8.88 -4.12 6.93
C PRO A 89 8.61 -3.33 8.21
N GLY A 90 7.90 -3.93 9.16
CA GLY A 90 7.67 -3.39 10.49
C GLY A 90 6.41 -3.90 11.17
N CYS A 91 6.32 -3.80 12.50
CA CYS A 91 5.17 -4.25 13.29
C CYS A 91 4.93 -3.36 14.53
N PRO A 92 4.41 -2.12 14.37
CA PRO A 92 4.18 -1.38 13.13
C PRO A 92 5.46 -0.69 12.62
N PRO A 93 5.57 -0.38 11.31
CA PRO A 93 6.71 0.37 10.78
C PRO A 93 6.73 1.82 11.31
N ARG A 94 7.93 2.39 11.46
CA ARG A 94 8.09 3.80 11.84
C ARG A 94 7.53 4.72 10.75
N PRO A 95 6.98 5.90 11.10
CA PRO A 95 6.47 6.87 10.12
C PRO A 95 7.47 7.23 9.02
N GLU A 96 8.75 7.34 9.38
CA GLU A 96 9.87 7.59 8.46
C GLU A 96 10.00 6.51 7.38
N GLY A 97 9.75 5.24 7.74
CA GLY A 97 9.78 4.14 6.78
C GLY A 97 8.64 4.22 5.76
N LEU A 98 7.50 4.82 6.11
CA LEU A 98 6.43 5.08 5.15
C LEU A 98 6.81 6.23 4.20
N LEU A 99 7.47 7.27 4.70
CA LEU A 99 7.99 8.37 3.86
C LEU A 99 9.03 7.86 2.86
N ASP A 100 10.00 7.08 3.33
CA ASP A 100 11.03 6.50 2.46
C ASP A 100 10.42 5.61 1.38
N ALA A 101 9.39 4.82 1.72
CA ALA A 101 8.69 3.98 0.76
C ALA A 101 7.97 4.78 -0.33
N VAL A 102 7.36 5.91 0.02
CA VAL A 102 6.73 6.81 -0.97
C VAL A 102 7.77 7.43 -1.88
N ILE A 103 8.90 7.90 -1.34
CA ILE A 103 10.01 8.44 -2.13
C ILE A 103 10.59 7.36 -3.05
N LYS A 104 10.75 6.13 -2.56
CA LYS A 104 11.22 4.98 -3.35
C LYS A 104 10.24 4.62 -4.47
N LEU A 105 8.94 4.69 -4.21
CA LEU A 105 7.92 4.50 -5.23
C LEU A 105 8.00 5.60 -6.30
N GLN A 106 8.12 6.86 -5.91
CA GLN A 106 8.28 7.98 -6.86
C GLN A 106 9.52 7.78 -7.76
N LYS A 107 10.66 7.36 -7.18
CA LYS A 107 11.86 7.01 -7.96
C LYS A 107 11.62 5.83 -8.91
N LYS A 108 10.88 4.80 -8.49
CA LYS A 108 10.52 3.65 -9.33
C LYS A 108 9.63 4.07 -10.51
N ILE A 109 8.69 4.99 -10.27
CA ILE A 109 7.81 5.56 -11.31
C ILE A 109 8.64 6.39 -12.29
N ALA A 110 9.53 7.27 -11.81
CA ALA A 110 10.38 8.08 -12.67
C ALA A 110 11.32 7.25 -13.57
N ALA A 111 11.79 6.10 -13.08
CA ALA A 111 12.65 5.19 -13.84
C ALA A 111 11.88 4.31 -14.85
N THR A 112 10.56 4.16 -14.71
CA THR A 112 9.75 3.27 -15.55
C THR A 112 8.92 4.10 -16.53
N PRO A 113 9.13 4.01 -17.86
CA PRO A 113 8.21 4.65 -18.80
C PRO A 113 6.83 4.01 -18.67
N VAL A 114 5.78 4.82 -18.56
CA VAL A 114 4.40 4.38 -18.34
C VAL A 114 3.91 3.61 -19.57
N ARG A 115 4.18 2.29 -19.61
CA ARG A 115 3.52 1.37 -20.53
C ARG A 115 2.19 0.97 -19.91
N GLY A 116 1.12 1.19 -20.66
CA GLY A 116 -0.25 0.89 -20.24
C GLY A 116 -0.44 -0.56 -19.79
N VAL A 117 -1.26 -0.69 -18.75
CA VAL A 117 -1.85 -1.90 -18.16
C VAL A 117 -0.83 -2.96 -17.71
N ARG A 118 -0.55 -2.96 -16.40
CA ARG A 118 0.11 -4.08 -15.71
C ARG A 118 -0.96 -5.12 -15.38
N GLU A 119 -1.05 -6.19 -16.17
CA GLU A 119 -1.86 -7.39 -15.88
C GLU A 119 -1.22 -8.24 -14.77
#